data_AF-A0A376YFL1-F1
#
_entry.id   AF-A0A376YFL1-F1
#
_cell.length_a   1.000
_cell.length_b   1.000
_cell.length_c   1.000
_cell.angle_alpha   90.00
_cell.angle_beta   90.00
_cell.angle_gamma   90.00
#
_symmetry.space_group_name_H-M   'P 1'
#
loop_
_entity.id
_entity.type
_entity.pdbx_description
1 polymer ?
#
loop_
_entity_poly.entity_id
_entity_poly.type
_entity_poly.pdbx_seq_one_letter_code
_entity_poly.pdbx_strand_id
1 'polypeptide(L)' 'MQQRRPVRRALLSVSDKAGIVEFAQALSARGVELLSTGGTARLLAEKVCR' A
#
# COMPACT_ATOMS: atom_id res chain seq x y z
N MET A 1 -25.01 -1.36 -13.69
CA MET A 1 -24.43 -1.19 -12.33
C MET A 1 -23.08 -1.88 -12.32
N GLN A 2 -21.97 -1.15 -12.11
CA GLN A 2 -20.63 -1.74 -12.10
C GLN A 2 -20.46 -2.61 -10.84
N GLN A 3 -20.30 -3.92 -11.01
CA GLN A 3 -19.92 -4.79 -9.90
C GLN A 3 -18.48 -4.50 -9.50
N ARG A 4 -18.29 -3.89 -8.32
CA ARG A 4 -16.94 -3.62 -7.78
C ARG A 4 -16.36 -4.94 -7.26
N ARG A 5 -15.25 -5.36 -7.87
CA ARG A 5 -14.50 -6.54 -7.40
C ARG A 5 -13.66 -6.15 -6.17
N PRO A 6 -13.51 -7.04 -5.19
CA PRO A 6 -12.60 -6.82 -4.08
C PRO A 6 -11.16 -6.56 -4.56
N VAL A 7 -10.50 -5.55 -4.00
CA VAL A 7 -9.09 -5.28 -4.25
C VAL A 7 -8.24 -6.28 -3.47
N ARG A 8 -7.37 -7.00 -4.17
CA ARG A 8 -6.48 -8.01 -3.55
C ARG A 8 -5.01 -7.59 -3.51
N ARG A 9 -4.61 -6.69 -4.42
CA ARG A 9 -3.25 -6.16 -4.57
C ARG A 9 -3.28 -4.67 -4.85
N ALA A 10 -2.31 -3.93 -4.33
CA ALA A 10 -2.16 -2.49 -4.57
C ALA A 10 -0.70 -2.13 -4.88
N LEU A 11 -0.48 -1.38 -5.96
CA LEU A 11 0.80 -0.75 -6.29
C LEU A 11 0.82 0.68 -5.74
N LEU A 12 1.79 0.99 -4.88
CA LEU A 12 1.98 2.32 -4.29
C LEU A 12 3.22 2.97 -4.90
N SER A 13 3.03 4.11 -5.57
CA SER A 13 4.12 4.91 -6.13
C SER A 13 3.74 6.38 -6.05
N VAL A 14 4.33 7.10 -5.10
CA VAL A 14 3.98 8.47 -4.76
C VAL A 14 5.24 9.30 -4.54
N SER A 15 5.21 10.55 -4.99
CA SER A 15 6.31 11.50 -4.76
C SER A 15 6.26 12.05 -3.34
N ASP A 16 5.09 12.55 -2.94
CA ASP A 16 4.78 12.93 -1.55
C ASP A 16 4.39 11.69 -0.75
N LYS A 17 5.01 11.53 0.42
CA LYS A 17 4.88 10.36 1.29
C LYS A 17 4.07 10.66 2.55
N ALA A 18 3.47 11.85 2.65
CA ALA A 18 2.56 12.18 3.73
C ALA A 18 1.41 11.16 3.80
N GLY A 19 1.22 10.53 4.95
CA GLY A 19 0.11 9.59 5.21
C GLY A 19 0.21 8.22 4.53
N ILE A 20 1.29 7.94 3.76
CA ILE A 20 1.38 6.69 2.99
C ILE A 20 1.54 5.45 3.87
N VAL A 21 2.12 5.61 5.05
CA VAL A 21 2.37 4.51 6.00
C VAL A 21 1.05 4.06 6.61
N GLU A 22 0.25 4.98 7.13
CA GLU A 22 -1.07 4.70 7.72
C GLU A 22 -2.01 4.09 6.68
N PHE A 23 -1.97 4.62 5.45
CA PHE A 23 -2.74 4.07 4.34
C PHE A 23 -2.33 2.63 3.99
N ALA A 24 -1.03 2.38 3.85
CA ALA A 24 -0.50 1.05 3.56
C ALA A 24 -0.80 0.04 4.68
N GLN A 25 -0.68 0.44 5.95
CA GLN A 25 -1.05 -0.39 7.09
C GLN A 25 -2.53 -0.77 7.05
N ALA A 26 -3.41 0.19 6.75
CA ALA A 26 -4.85 -0.07 6.64
C ALA A 26 -5.23 -0.97 5.46
N LEU A 27 -4.43 -1.00 4.39
CA LEU A 27 -4.58 -1.95 3.28
C LEU A 27 -4.08 -3.35 3.67
N SER A 28 -2.89 -3.43 4.27
CA SER A 28 -2.30 -4.69 4.74
C SER A 28 -3.19 -5.39 5.77
N ALA A 29 -3.74 -4.64 6.72
CA ALA A 29 -4.69 -5.14 7.72
C ALA A 29 -5.99 -5.71 7.10
N ARG A 30 -6.32 -5.34 5.86
CA ARG A 30 -7.46 -5.88 5.10
C ARG A 30 -7.06 -7.05 4.18
N GLY A 31 -5.82 -7.53 4.28
CA GLY A 31 -5.30 -8.63 3.46
C GLY A 31 -4.95 -8.22 2.03
N VAL A 32 -4.75 -6.93 1.77
CA VAL A 32 -4.29 -6.44 0.46
C VAL A 32 -2.78 -6.58 0.37
N GLU A 33 -2.30 -7.31 -0.63
CA GLU A 33 -0.88 -7.45 -0.93
C GLU A 33 -0.33 -6.13 -1.52
N LEU A 34 0.76 -5.62 -0.93
CA LEU A 34 1.34 -4.33 -1.29
C LEU A 34 2.57 -4.51 -2.18
N LEU A 35 2.59 -3.78 -3.29
CA LEU A 35 3.71 -3.67 -4.19
C LEU A 35 4.18 -2.21 -4.22
N SER A 36 5.49 -2.00 -4.24
CA SER A 36 6.08 -0.66 -4.37
C SER A 36 7.51 -0.80 -4.89
N THR A 37 8.03 0.24 -5.53
CA THR A 37 9.45 0.35 -5.90
C THR A 37 10.07 1.63 -5.32
N GLY A 38 11.40 1.75 -5.42
CA GLY A 38 12.13 2.98 -5.08
C GLY A 38 11.98 3.43 -3.62
N GLY A 39 11.88 4.76 -3.42
CA GLY A 39 11.82 5.36 -2.09
C GLY A 39 10.56 4.99 -1.29
N THR A 40 9.42 4.79 -1.96
CA THR A 40 8.19 4.34 -1.31
C THR A 40 8.33 2.90 -0.81
N ALA A 41 8.99 2.02 -1.58
CA ALA A 41 9.23 0.64 -1.16
C ALA A 41 10.09 0.57 0.09
N ARG A 42 11.16 1.38 0.15
CA ARG A 42 12.04 1.45 1.31
C ARG A 42 11.30 1.91 2.57
N LEU A 43 10.46 2.94 2.44
CA LEU A 43 9.66 3.44 3.56
C LEU A 43 8.66 2.39 4.08
N LEU A 44 7.95 1.72 3.16
CA LEU A 44 6.95 0.70 3.53
C LEU A 44 7.59 -0.56 4.11
N ALA A 45 8.77 -0.96 3.61
CA ALA A 45 9.51 -2.08 4.16
C ALA A 45 9.94 -1.84 5.62
N GLU A 46 10.28 -0.60 5.99
CA GLU A 46 10.67 -0.27 7.37
C GLU A 46 9.47 -0.20 8.33
N LYS A 47 8.31 0.26 7.85
CA LYS A 47 7.16 0.61 8.72
C LYS A 47 5.96 -0.34 8.65
N VAL A 48 5.86 -1.16 7.61
CA VAL A 48 4.65 -1.95 7.31
C VAL A 48 4.94 -3.44 7.11
N CYS A 49 5.96 -3.78 6.31
CA CYS A 49 6.34 -5.18 6.11
C CYS A 49 7.29 -5.64 7.23
N ARG A 50 6.74 -6.25 8.28
CA ARG A 50 7.52 -6.99 9.27
C ARG A 50 7.19 -8.47 9.18
#